data_AF-A0A914QU69-F1
#
_entry.id   AF-A0A914QU69-F1
#
_cell.length_a   1.000
_cell.length_b   1.000
_cell.length_c   1.000
_cell.angle_alpha   90.00
_cell.angle_beta   90.00
_cell.angle_gamma   90.00
#
_symmetry.space_group_name_H-M   'P 1'
#
loop_
_entity.id
_entity.type
_entity.pdbx_description
1 polymer ?
#
loop_
_entity_poly.entity_id
_entity_poly.type
_entity_poly.pdbx_seq_one_letter_code
_entity_poly.pdbx_strand_id
1 'polypeptide(L)'
;MILRNDRIAKKGGGVAILISSNIHYIPVNHENQNILAVDIIEIQSSSTRYILIYRPPNFTKPQSTKLFDNVRDVLNIPSIFPIKNYILLGDFNYPDVKWDCDLSSQSGVSSPLIDLLLEKQFHQHQKSSKIPEFLKNRGGLAVTDKEKADALGQFYSAAHNPYSPPENDDSTTSTNENLNSIEFSEFEIEKMLKFCSNKNVKGVDNIPGYVLKKCSNSLCKPLKILFNFMIDSNDVPDLFLLSYVTPIPKIAKPINVENFRPISGTSDILKTMERCVKKVLVAFLDSKNFFPKQQYGFRAKMSTIQQLIPFQEFIIYSVSKKMTVDVIYFDWEKAFDKIPISRLIRALRKAGITGKLLNLIITLLSFRKFKVKVGNTYSEIFESTSGVPQGS
;
A
#
# COMPACT_ATOMS: atom_id res chain seq x y z
N MET A 1 35.47 -5.86 1.90
CA MET A 1 36.36 -4.78 1.42
C MET A 1 35.50 -3.61 0.94
N ILE A 2 35.94 -2.36 1.14
CA ILE A 2 35.18 -1.15 0.74
C ILE A 2 35.98 -0.40 -0.33
N LEU A 3 35.42 -0.30 -1.54
CA LEU A 3 35.91 0.61 -2.59
C LEU A 3 35.06 1.87 -2.55
N ARG A 4 35.69 3.06 -2.50
CA ARG A 4 34.98 4.33 -2.47
C ARG A 4 35.68 5.39 -3.32
N ASN A 5 34.89 6.20 -4.02
CA ASN A 5 35.32 7.45 -4.63
C ASN A 5 34.58 8.60 -3.92
N ASP A 6 35.31 9.31 -3.07
CA ASP A 6 34.79 10.47 -2.33
C ASP A 6 34.92 11.73 -3.18
N ARG A 7 33.95 12.65 -3.09
CA ARG A 7 34.05 13.95 -3.77
C ARG A 7 34.98 14.89 -3.02
N ILE A 8 36.00 15.41 -3.71
CA ILE A 8 37.03 16.26 -3.09
C ILE A 8 36.50 17.67 -2.75
N ALA A 9 35.48 18.16 -3.47
CA ALA A 9 35.09 19.58 -3.44
C ALA A 9 33.85 19.95 -2.57
N LYS A 10 33.14 19.00 -1.96
CA LYS A 10 31.95 19.29 -1.12
C LYS A 10 31.82 18.28 0.04
N LYS A 11 31.36 18.74 1.21
CA LYS A 11 30.97 17.85 2.33
C LYS A 11 29.67 17.11 1.97
N GLY A 12 29.74 15.78 1.89
CA GLY A 12 28.60 14.89 1.61
C GLY A 12 28.51 14.48 0.13
N GLY A 13 28.44 13.17 -0.12
CA GLY A 13 28.29 12.56 -1.45
C GLY A 13 29.56 11.87 -1.96
N GLY A 14 29.35 10.76 -2.68
CA GLY A 14 30.38 9.86 -3.20
C GLY A 14 29.73 8.53 -3.61
N VAL A 15 30.46 7.68 -4.32
CA VAL A 15 30.02 6.32 -4.66
C VAL A 15 30.87 5.30 -3.94
N ALA A 16 30.25 4.25 -3.40
CA ALA A 16 30.96 3.17 -2.74
C ALA A 16 30.38 1.81 -3.14
N ILE A 17 31.26 0.84 -3.37
CA ILE A 17 30.92 -0.56 -3.57
C ILE A 17 31.47 -1.34 -2.37
N LEU A 18 30.58 -2.05 -1.67
CA LEU A 18 30.93 -2.91 -0.56
C LEU A 18 30.88 -4.36 -1.03
N ILE A 19 32.03 -5.05 -0.96
CA ILE A 19 32.17 -6.42 -1.46
C ILE A 19 32.50 -7.35 -0.29
N SER A 20 31.74 -8.44 -0.17
CA SER A 20 32.00 -9.49 0.81
C SER A 20 33.39 -10.11 0.58
N SER A 21 34.08 -10.52 1.65
CA SER A 21 35.44 -11.09 1.57
C SER A 21 35.53 -12.33 0.69
N ASN A 22 34.41 -13.05 0.50
CA ASN A 22 34.36 -14.33 -0.21
C ASN A 22 34.09 -14.16 -1.71
N ILE A 23 34.08 -12.93 -2.23
CA ILE A 23 33.82 -12.62 -3.63
C ILE A 23 35.13 -12.16 -4.27
N HIS A 24 35.57 -12.86 -5.31
CA HIS A 24 36.74 -12.48 -6.10
C HIS A 24 36.39 -11.36 -7.07
N TYR A 25 37.20 -10.31 -7.11
CA TYR A 25 36.94 -9.15 -7.95
C TYR A 25 38.20 -8.41 -8.39
N ILE A 26 38.09 -7.62 -9.46
CA ILE A 26 39.13 -6.72 -9.98
C ILE A 26 38.55 -5.29 -10.06
N PRO A 27 39.10 -4.29 -9.36
CA PRO A 27 38.65 -2.91 -9.49
C PRO A 27 38.99 -2.37 -10.88
N VAL A 28 38.05 -1.63 -11.49
CA VAL A 28 38.25 -0.97 -12.79
C VAL A 28 38.62 0.48 -12.53
N ASN A 29 39.86 0.85 -12.84
CA ASN A 29 40.38 2.19 -12.59
C ASN A 29 39.84 3.19 -13.64
N HIS A 30 39.28 4.29 -13.17
CA HIS A 30 38.79 5.39 -14.00
C HIS A 30 38.85 6.72 -13.23
N GLU A 31 39.12 7.84 -13.91
CA GLU A 31 39.41 9.14 -13.26
C GLU A 31 38.15 9.88 -12.75
N ASN A 32 36.96 9.50 -13.22
CA ASN A 32 35.72 10.18 -12.85
C ASN A 32 35.22 9.78 -11.45
N GLN A 33 35.23 10.74 -10.51
CA GLN A 33 34.82 10.58 -9.11
C GLN A 33 33.33 10.22 -8.89
N ASN A 34 32.50 10.30 -9.94
CA ASN A 34 31.07 9.94 -9.86
C ASN A 34 30.79 8.52 -10.38
N ILE A 35 31.82 7.81 -10.82
CA ILE A 35 31.74 6.45 -11.35
C ILE A 35 32.66 5.58 -10.51
N LEU A 36 32.18 4.38 -10.16
CA LEU A 36 32.99 3.33 -9.56
C LEU A 36 32.62 2.02 -10.24
N ALA A 37 33.61 1.28 -10.71
CA ALA A 37 33.39 0.05 -11.45
C ALA A 37 34.27 -1.10 -10.94
N VAL A 38 33.73 -2.32 -11.01
CA VAL A 38 34.40 -3.53 -10.57
C VAL A 38 33.98 -4.71 -11.43
N ASP A 39 34.93 -5.58 -11.74
CA ASP A 39 34.69 -6.87 -12.38
C ASP A 39 34.60 -7.95 -11.30
N ILE A 40 33.46 -8.62 -11.18
CA ILE A 40 33.31 -9.78 -10.30
C ILE A 40 33.64 -11.03 -11.10
N ILE A 41 34.57 -11.85 -10.58
CA ILE A 41 35.04 -13.07 -11.24
C ILE A 41 34.08 -14.21 -10.89
N GLU A 42 33.52 -14.85 -11.91
CA GLU A 42 32.64 -16.01 -11.77
C GLU A 42 33.44 -17.33 -11.93
N ILE A 43 32.90 -18.43 -11.42
CA ILE A 43 33.55 -19.76 -11.27
C ILE A 43 34.04 -20.36 -12.62
N GLN A 44 33.68 -19.78 -13.78
CA GLN A 44 34.01 -20.27 -15.13
C GLN A 44 34.96 -19.37 -15.92
N SER A 45 35.85 -18.61 -15.26
CA SER A 45 36.81 -17.71 -15.93
C SER A 45 36.14 -16.62 -16.80
N SER A 46 34.94 -16.20 -16.44
CA SER A 46 34.24 -15.04 -17.00
C SER A 46 33.93 -14.04 -15.91
N SER A 47 33.74 -12.77 -16.29
CA SER A 47 33.43 -11.71 -15.35
C SER A 47 32.10 -11.02 -15.67
N THR A 48 31.48 -10.48 -14.63
CA THR A 48 30.36 -9.53 -14.75
C THR A 48 30.86 -8.17 -14.27
N ARG A 49 30.73 -7.14 -15.11
CA ARG A 49 31.14 -5.77 -14.78
C ARG A 49 29.99 -5.01 -14.15
N TYR A 50 30.20 -4.57 -12.91
CA TYR A 50 29.28 -3.71 -12.18
C TYR A 50 29.76 -2.27 -12.25
N ILE A 51 28.89 -1.35 -12.68
CA ILE A 51 29.20 0.08 -12.83
C ILE A 51 28.20 0.85 -11.98
N LEU A 52 28.69 1.43 -10.89
CA LEU A 52 27.92 2.28 -9.98
C LEU A 52 28.08 3.75 -10.37
N ILE A 53 26.97 4.42 -10.65
CA ILE A 53 26.92 5.79 -11.16
C ILE A 53 26.15 6.67 -10.17
N TYR A 54 26.70 7.84 -9.87
CA TYR A 54 25.95 8.88 -9.16
C TYR A 54 25.90 10.15 -10.00
N ARG A 55 24.75 10.43 -10.60
CA ARG A 55 24.48 11.73 -11.23
C ARG A 55 23.92 12.66 -10.14
N PRO A 56 24.61 13.74 -9.75
CA PRO A 56 24.05 14.69 -8.81
C PRO A 56 22.90 15.49 -9.43
N PRO A 57 21.92 15.94 -8.61
CA PRO A 57 20.65 16.50 -9.09
C PRO A 57 20.81 17.78 -9.93
N ASN A 58 21.85 18.57 -9.66
CA ASN A 58 22.07 19.88 -10.29
C ASN A 58 22.92 19.81 -11.57
N PHE A 59 23.18 18.62 -12.14
CA PHE A 59 23.94 18.51 -13.37
C PHE A 59 23.19 19.09 -14.57
N THR A 60 23.89 19.89 -15.38
CA THR A 60 23.38 20.39 -16.66
C THR A 60 23.39 19.29 -17.72
N LYS A 61 22.70 19.51 -18.86
CA LYS A 61 22.69 18.55 -19.99
C LYS A 61 24.10 18.24 -20.53
N PRO A 62 25.00 19.22 -20.73
CA PRO A 62 26.39 18.92 -21.14
C PRO A 62 27.18 18.11 -20.10
N GLN A 63 27.03 18.43 -18.81
CA GLN A 63 27.68 17.66 -17.72
C GLN A 63 27.17 16.23 -17.65
N SER A 64 25.87 16.04 -17.90
CA SER A 64 25.25 14.71 -17.97
C SER A 64 25.77 13.93 -19.18
N THR A 65 25.89 14.58 -20.34
CA THR A 65 26.43 13.97 -21.57
C THR A 65 27.85 13.47 -21.32
N LYS A 66 28.73 14.35 -20.80
CA LYS A 66 30.10 13.98 -20.43
C LYS A 66 30.16 12.84 -19.41
N LEU A 67 29.24 12.78 -18.44
CA LEU A 67 29.18 11.67 -17.49
C LEU A 67 28.92 10.33 -18.20
N PHE A 68 27.96 10.28 -19.12
CA PHE A 68 27.62 9.05 -19.84
C PHE A 68 28.63 8.69 -20.94
N ASP A 69 29.36 9.65 -21.50
CA ASP A 69 30.52 9.36 -22.34
C ASP A 69 31.61 8.63 -21.55
N ASN A 70 31.90 9.06 -20.32
CA ASN A 70 32.80 8.31 -19.45
C ASN A 70 32.28 6.90 -19.11
N VAL A 71 30.96 6.71 -19.05
CA VAL A 71 30.38 5.37 -18.86
C VAL A 71 30.64 4.50 -20.11
N ARG A 72 30.55 5.07 -21.32
CA ARG A 72 30.94 4.36 -22.56
C ARG A 72 32.39 3.93 -22.51
N ASP A 73 33.28 4.80 -22.03
CA ASP A 73 34.69 4.49 -21.88
C ASP A 73 34.88 3.30 -20.93
N VAL A 74 34.23 3.34 -19.75
CA VAL A 74 34.29 2.24 -18.76
C VAL A 74 33.73 0.91 -19.30
N LEU A 75 32.71 0.95 -20.15
CA LEU A 75 32.17 -0.25 -20.80
C LEU A 75 33.19 -0.90 -21.75
N ASN A 76 34.05 -0.09 -22.38
CA ASN A 76 35.05 -0.53 -23.36
C ASN A 76 36.41 -0.91 -22.75
N ILE A 77 36.63 -0.67 -21.45
CA ILE A 77 37.91 -1.05 -20.79
C ILE A 77 38.09 -2.58 -20.84
N PRO A 78 39.18 -3.12 -21.40
CA PRO A 78 39.40 -4.55 -21.43
C PRO A 78 39.58 -5.12 -20.01
N SER A 79 39.15 -6.35 -19.78
CA SER A 79 39.34 -7.06 -18.52
C SER A 79 40.22 -8.29 -18.71
N ILE A 80 40.84 -8.75 -17.61
CA ILE A 80 41.67 -9.95 -17.58
C ILE A 80 40.86 -11.19 -17.97
N PHE A 81 39.57 -11.22 -17.61
CA PHE A 81 38.62 -12.26 -18.00
C PHE A 81 37.57 -11.68 -18.94
N PRO A 82 37.05 -12.46 -19.91
CA PRO A 82 35.98 -12.01 -20.79
C PRO A 82 34.73 -11.60 -19.99
N ILE A 83 34.27 -10.37 -20.23
CA ILE A 83 33.08 -9.82 -19.60
C ILE A 83 31.85 -10.38 -20.32
N LYS A 84 31.01 -11.13 -19.62
CA LYS A 84 29.76 -11.67 -20.18
C LYS A 84 28.56 -10.75 -19.97
N ASN A 85 28.52 -10.07 -18.83
CA ASN A 85 27.39 -9.23 -18.44
C ASN A 85 27.86 -7.86 -17.94
N TYR A 86 27.02 -6.85 -18.18
CA TYR A 86 27.20 -5.50 -17.65
C TYR A 86 25.99 -5.13 -16.79
N ILE A 87 26.24 -4.61 -15.59
CA ILE A 87 25.18 -4.17 -14.67
C ILE A 87 25.43 -2.70 -14.31
N LEU A 88 24.56 -1.83 -14.78
CA LEU A 88 24.53 -0.40 -14.42
C LEU A 88 23.64 -0.20 -13.19
N LEU A 89 24.20 0.43 -12.16
CA LEU A 89 23.52 0.69 -10.89
C LEU A 89 23.75 2.13 -10.46
N GLY A 90 22.89 2.65 -9.57
CA GLY A 90 23.16 3.87 -8.82
C GLY A 90 22.03 4.89 -8.87
N ASP A 91 22.34 6.11 -8.44
CA ASP A 91 21.38 7.20 -8.32
C ASP A 91 21.58 8.19 -9.48
N PHE A 92 20.66 8.13 -10.43
CA PHE A 92 20.72 8.88 -11.67
C PHE A 92 20.07 10.27 -11.58
N ASN A 93 19.32 10.61 -10.52
CA ASN A 93 18.64 11.91 -10.31
C ASN A 93 18.19 12.66 -11.59
N TYR A 94 17.54 11.99 -12.55
CA TYR A 94 17.02 12.67 -13.74
C TYR A 94 15.62 13.21 -13.45
N PRO A 95 15.40 14.54 -13.48
CA PRO A 95 14.09 15.12 -13.20
C PRO A 95 13.08 14.85 -14.32
N ASP A 96 13.56 14.76 -15.57
CA ASP A 96 12.71 14.64 -16.77
C ASP A 96 12.41 13.18 -17.14
N VAL A 97 13.02 12.22 -16.43
CA VAL A 97 12.85 10.79 -16.69
C VAL A 97 11.75 10.21 -15.82
N LYS A 98 10.76 9.60 -16.47
CA LYS A 98 9.71 8.83 -15.79
C LYS A 98 10.18 7.39 -15.55
N TRP A 99 10.53 7.07 -14.31
CA TRP A 99 11.05 5.74 -13.94
C TRP A 99 9.99 4.62 -13.84
N ASP A 100 8.70 4.97 -14.01
CA ASP A 100 7.54 4.09 -13.89
C ASP A 100 7.16 3.36 -15.20
N CYS A 101 7.81 3.70 -16.31
CA CYS A 101 7.69 3.04 -17.60
C CYS A 101 9.05 2.57 -18.13
N ASP A 102 9.02 1.70 -19.14
CA ASP A 102 10.24 1.24 -19.81
C ASP A 102 10.91 2.44 -20.49
N LEU A 103 12.13 2.74 -20.07
CA LEU A 103 12.90 3.88 -20.58
C LEU A 103 13.12 3.80 -22.10
N SER A 104 13.17 2.60 -22.68
CA SER A 104 13.30 2.40 -24.13
C SER A 104 12.05 2.82 -24.92
N SER A 105 10.89 2.90 -24.26
CA SER A 105 9.62 3.27 -24.88
C SER A 105 9.35 4.78 -24.89
N GLN A 106 10.17 5.59 -24.21
CA GLN A 106 10.04 7.05 -24.11
C GLN A 106 10.57 7.75 -25.37
N SER A 107 9.95 7.46 -26.51
CA SER A 107 10.21 8.10 -27.80
C SER A 107 9.87 9.60 -27.74
N GLY A 108 10.88 10.42 -27.44
CA GLY A 108 10.76 11.89 -27.44
C GLY A 108 11.55 12.61 -26.34
N VAL A 109 11.99 11.90 -25.29
CA VAL A 109 12.86 12.48 -24.26
C VAL A 109 14.30 12.08 -24.55
N SER A 110 14.99 12.86 -25.40
CA SER A 110 16.43 12.63 -25.64
C SER A 110 17.22 12.98 -24.38
N SER A 111 17.68 11.94 -23.68
CA SER A 111 18.62 12.04 -22.58
C SER A 111 19.84 11.16 -22.85
N PRO A 112 21.06 11.60 -22.48
CA PRO A 112 22.27 10.80 -22.66
C PRO A 112 22.22 9.40 -22.03
N LEU A 113 21.37 9.22 -21.01
CA LEU A 113 21.12 7.91 -20.38
C LEU A 113 20.32 7.00 -21.32
N ILE A 114 19.20 7.47 -21.87
CA ILE A 114 18.35 6.68 -22.77
C ILE A 114 19.12 6.30 -24.04
N ASP A 115 19.91 7.22 -24.58
CA ASP A 115 20.75 6.97 -25.76
C ASP A 115 21.75 5.84 -25.48
N LEU A 116 22.41 5.85 -24.32
CA LEU A 116 23.32 4.78 -23.90
C LEU A 116 22.61 3.43 -23.73
N LEU A 117 21.42 3.43 -23.11
CA LEU A 117 20.67 2.20 -22.85
C LEU A 117 20.22 1.53 -24.16
N LEU A 118 19.77 2.32 -25.14
CA LEU A 118 19.38 1.84 -26.47
C LEU A 118 20.58 1.35 -27.28
N GLU A 119 21.67 2.12 -27.30
CA GLU A 119 22.90 1.80 -28.03
C GLU A 119 23.52 0.47 -27.57
N LYS A 120 23.54 0.24 -26.25
CA LYS A 120 24.18 -0.93 -25.63
C LYS A 120 23.20 -2.04 -25.24
N GLN A 121 21.93 -1.94 -25.67
CA GLN A 121 20.88 -2.93 -25.43
C GLN A 121 20.70 -3.30 -23.95
N PHE A 122 20.76 -2.32 -23.05
CA PHE A 122 20.51 -2.56 -21.63
C PHE A 122 19.03 -2.83 -21.37
N HIS A 123 18.75 -3.86 -20.57
CA HIS A 123 17.39 -4.17 -20.11
C HIS A 123 17.12 -3.55 -18.74
N GLN A 124 16.00 -2.81 -18.62
CA GLN A 124 15.56 -2.25 -17.36
C GLN A 124 14.77 -3.28 -16.55
N HIS A 125 15.28 -3.66 -15.38
CA HIS A 125 14.52 -4.47 -14.42
C HIS A 125 13.71 -3.57 -13.48
N GLN A 126 12.39 -3.50 -13.70
CA GLN A 126 11.47 -2.79 -12.82
C GLN A 126 10.86 -3.75 -11.78
N LYS A 127 10.74 -3.30 -10.52
CA LYS A 127 9.98 -4.03 -9.50
C LYS A 127 8.50 -4.04 -9.93
N SER A 128 8.02 -5.19 -10.39
CA SER A 128 6.64 -5.40 -10.84
C SER A 128 5.63 -5.04 -9.75
N SER A 129 5.05 -3.85 -9.84
CA SER A 129 3.80 -3.46 -9.18
C SER A 129 2.59 -3.61 -10.10
N LYS A 130 2.76 -4.20 -11.29
CA LYS A 130 1.74 -4.22 -12.33
C LYS A 130 0.96 -5.53 -12.32
N ILE A 131 -0.34 -5.37 -12.57
CA ILE A 131 -1.22 -6.46 -12.98
C ILE A 131 -0.60 -7.06 -14.26
N PRO A 132 -0.57 -8.40 -14.42
CA PRO A 132 0.09 -9.05 -15.54
C PRO A 132 -0.52 -8.65 -16.89
N GLU A 133 0.21 -8.93 -17.96
CA GLU A 133 -0.29 -8.74 -19.34
C GLU A 133 -1.61 -9.46 -19.59
N PHE A 134 -1.84 -10.58 -18.91
CA PHE A 134 -3.11 -11.31 -18.94
C PHE A 134 -3.52 -11.81 -17.55
N LEU A 135 -4.82 -11.81 -17.27
CA LEU A 135 -5.39 -12.44 -16.08
C LEU A 135 -6.23 -13.65 -16.48
N LYS A 136 -6.03 -14.77 -15.81
CA LYS A 136 -6.93 -15.93 -15.93
C LYS A 136 -8.14 -15.74 -15.02
N ASN A 137 -9.32 -15.84 -15.60
CA ASN A 137 -10.61 -15.93 -14.91
C ASN A 137 -11.30 -17.25 -15.28
N ARG A 138 -12.33 -17.67 -14.53
CA ARG A 138 -13.11 -18.89 -14.78
C ARG A 138 -13.75 -18.93 -16.18
N GLY A 139 -13.94 -17.77 -16.83
CA GLY A 139 -14.50 -17.64 -18.18
C GLY A 139 -13.50 -17.37 -19.31
N GLY A 140 -12.18 -17.33 -19.06
CA GLY A 140 -11.18 -17.11 -20.10
C GLY A 140 -9.99 -16.23 -19.69
N LEU A 141 -9.30 -15.68 -20.70
CA LEU A 141 -8.12 -14.83 -20.56
C LEU A 141 -8.51 -13.36 -20.75
N ALA A 142 -8.35 -12.54 -19.71
CA ALA A 142 -8.55 -11.09 -19.78
C ALA A 142 -7.23 -10.43 -20.19
N VAL A 143 -7.21 -9.73 -21.33
CA VAL A 143 -5.99 -9.15 -21.91
C VAL A 143 -6.02 -7.62 -21.82
N THR A 144 -7.18 -7.01 -22.04
CA THR A 144 -7.33 -5.55 -21.92
C THR A 144 -7.47 -5.12 -20.46
N ASP A 145 -7.04 -3.90 -20.14
CA ASP A 145 -7.16 -3.37 -18.78
C ASP A 145 -8.62 -3.32 -18.29
N LYS A 146 -9.57 -3.09 -19.21
CA LYS A 146 -11.00 -3.12 -18.92
C LYS A 146 -11.49 -4.54 -18.59
N GLU A 147 -11.17 -5.52 -19.42
CA GLU A 147 -11.51 -6.94 -19.15
C GLU A 147 -10.91 -7.42 -17.83
N LYS A 148 -9.68 -7.00 -17.50
CA LYS A 148 -9.02 -7.32 -16.23
C LYS A 148 -9.78 -6.70 -15.06
N ALA A 149 -10.18 -5.43 -15.18
CA ALA A 149 -10.95 -4.74 -14.14
C ALA A 149 -12.31 -5.42 -13.91
N ASP A 150 -13.03 -5.76 -14.99
CA ASP A 150 -14.34 -6.41 -14.92
C ASP A 150 -14.23 -7.84 -14.37
N ALA A 151 -13.23 -8.62 -14.79
CA ALA A 151 -12.97 -9.97 -14.27
C ALA A 151 -12.66 -9.97 -12.77
N LEU A 152 -11.85 -9.00 -12.30
CA LEU A 152 -11.58 -8.80 -10.88
C LEU A 152 -12.84 -8.35 -10.14
N GLY A 153 -13.63 -7.45 -10.72
CA GLY A 153 -14.88 -6.95 -10.14
C GLY A 153 -15.91 -8.06 -9.93
N GLN A 154 -16.12 -8.90 -10.94
CA GLN A 154 -16.98 -10.09 -10.87
C GLN A 154 -16.50 -11.07 -9.79
N PHE A 155 -15.19 -11.35 -9.74
CA PHE A 155 -14.62 -12.24 -8.72
C PHE A 155 -14.81 -11.70 -7.30
N TYR A 156 -14.60 -10.39 -7.09
CA TYR A 156 -14.81 -9.77 -5.79
C TYR A 156 -16.29 -9.72 -5.41
N SER A 157 -17.18 -9.37 -6.35
CA SER A 157 -18.63 -9.37 -6.11
C SER A 157 -19.13 -10.76 -5.71
N ALA A 158 -18.69 -11.82 -6.42
CA ALA A 158 -19.06 -13.21 -6.13
C ALA A 158 -18.50 -13.76 -4.80
N ALA A 159 -17.50 -13.10 -4.20
CA ALA A 159 -16.97 -13.51 -2.90
C ALA A 159 -17.84 -13.04 -1.73
N HIS A 160 -18.82 -12.16 -1.97
CA HIS A 160 -19.75 -11.69 -0.95
C HIS A 160 -20.88 -12.69 -0.71
N ASN A 161 -21.31 -12.81 0.54
CA ASN A 161 -22.47 -13.60 0.89
C ASN A 161 -23.75 -12.89 0.44
N PRO A 162 -24.83 -13.64 0.12
CA PRO A 162 -26.14 -13.06 -0.10
C PRO A 162 -26.57 -12.24 1.11
N TYR A 163 -27.15 -11.06 0.87
CA TYR A 163 -27.69 -10.24 1.95
C TYR A 163 -28.73 -11.04 2.73
N SER A 164 -28.50 -11.21 4.03
CA SER A 164 -29.48 -11.79 4.95
C SER A 164 -30.04 -10.65 5.80
N PRO A 165 -31.36 -10.37 5.76
CA PRO A 165 -31.95 -9.35 6.59
C PRO A 165 -31.70 -9.66 8.08
N PRO A 166 -31.59 -8.64 8.94
CA PRO A 166 -31.44 -8.86 10.37
C PRO A 166 -32.67 -9.60 10.91
N GLU A 167 -32.46 -10.78 11.49
CA GLU A 167 -33.49 -11.47 12.28
C GLU A 167 -33.85 -10.59 13.50
N ASN A 168 -35.15 -10.37 13.71
CA ASN A 168 -35.67 -9.69 14.89
C ASN A 168 -35.53 -10.62 16.10
N ASP A 169 -34.48 -10.41 16.88
CA ASP A 169 -34.31 -11.09 18.17
C ASP A 169 -34.44 -10.02 19.27
N ASP A 170 -35.59 -10.05 19.96
CA ASP A 170 -36.07 -9.06 20.94
C ASP A 170 -35.33 -9.11 22.30
N SER A 171 -34.16 -9.72 22.38
CA SER A 171 -33.38 -9.75 23.62
C SER A 171 -32.59 -8.45 23.79
N THR A 172 -33.26 -7.34 24.12
CA THR A 172 -32.62 -6.13 24.62
C THR A 172 -32.05 -6.41 26.01
N THR A 173 -30.75 -6.70 26.10
CA THR A 173 -30.06 -6.58 27.39
C THR A 173 -30.01 -5.09 27.76
N SER A 174 -30.84 -4.71 28.73
CA SER A 174 -30.91 -3.39 29.33
C SER A 174 -29.61 -3.06 30.06
N THR A 175 -28.59 -2.61 29.34
CA THR A 175 -27.48 -1.87 29.97
C THR A 175 -27.88 -0.40 30.03
N ASN A 176 -27.87 0.20 31.23
CA ASN A 176 -28.31 1.58 31.49
C ASN A 176 -27.48 2.66 30.78
N GLU A 177 -26.39 2.31 30.10
CA GLU A 177 -25.54 3.23 29.34
C GLU A 177 -25.48 2.80 27.87
N ASN A 178 -26.32 3.40 27.04
CA ASN A 178 -26.35 3.15 25.60
C ASN A 178 -25.77 4.34 24.83
N LEU A 179 -24.94 4.07 23.83
CA LEU A 179 -24.44 5.09 22.91
C LEU A 179 -25.42 5.22 21.75
N ASN A 180 -26.21 6.30 21.74
CA ASN A 180 -27.28 6.53 20.77
C ASN A 180 -26.85 7.42 19.59
N SER A 181 -26.13 8.50 19.87
CA SER A 181 -25.72 9.51 18.88
C SER A 181 -24.31 10.02 19.15
N ILE A 182 -23.76 10.74 18.17
CA ILE A 182 -22.48 11.42 18.24
C ILE A 182 -22.69 12.85 17.74
N GLU A 183 -22.15 13.82 18.47
CA GLU A 183 -22.08 15.20 17.99
C GLU A 183 -20.67 15.47 17.49
N PHE A 184 -20.55 15.92 16.23
CA PHE A 184 -19.27 16.26 15.66
C PHE A 184 -18.88 17.69 16.05
N SER A 185 -17.64 17.87 16.53
CA SER A 185 -17.07 19.19 16.84
C SER A 185 -16.06 19.63 15.79
N GLU A 186 -15.94 20.95 15.57
CA GLU A 186 -15.02 21.53 14.58
C GLU A 186 -13.57 21.17 14.91
N PHE A 187 -13.21 21.22 16.19
CA PHE A 187 -11.88 20.87 16.68
C PHE A 187 -11.51 19.41 16.40
N GLU A 188 -12.44 18.48 16.62
CA GLU A 188 -12.20 17.06 16.36
C GLU A 188 -12.05 16.79 14.86
N ILE A 189 -12.89 17.41 14.03
CA ILE A 189 -12.79 17.28 12.57
C ILE A 189 -11.46 17.83 12.07
N GLU A 190 -11.05 19.03 12.52
CA GLU A 190 -9.77 19.62 12.13
C GLU A 190 -8.60 18.69 12.49
N LYS A 191 -8.64 18.10 13.69
CA LYS A 191 -7.64 17.12 14.12
C LYS A 191 -7.66 15.87 13.24
N MET A 192 -8.83 15.35 12.87
CA MET A 192 -8.94 14.17 12.01
C MET A 192 -8.50 14.42 10.56
N LEU A 193 -8.69 15.64 10.04
CA LEU A 193 -8.21 16.04 8.70
C LEU A 193 -6.68 16.06 8.61
N LYS A 194 -5.96 16.30 9.71
CA LYS A 194 -4.49 16.27 9.73
C LYS A 194 -3.91 14.87 9.48
N PHE A 195 -4.69 13.82 9.70
CA PHE A 195 -4.32 12.43 9.39
C PHE A 195 -4.49 12.07 7.91
N CYS A 196 -5.07 12.95 7.08
CA CYS A 196 -5.18 12.69 5.64
C CYS A 196 -3.81 12.59 4.97
N SER A 197 -3.78 11.81 3.88
CA SER A 197 -2.56 11.52 3.13
C SER A 197 -1.99 12.79 2.49
N ASN A 198 -0.66 12.92 2.50
CA ASN A 198 0.05 13.98 1.75
C ASN A 198 0.17 13.65 0.25
N LYS A 199 -0.28 12.47 -0.19
CA LYS A 199 -0.14 12.02 -1.58
C LYS A 199 -1.21 12.65 -2.47
N ASN A 200 -0.88 12.87 -3.74
CA ASN A 200 -1.83 13.27 -4.78
C ASN A 200 -2.62 12.06 -5.31
N VAL A 201 -3.25 11.31 -4.40
CA VAL A 201 -4.16 10.22 -4.75
C VAL A 201 -5.57 10.76 -4.62
N LYS A 202 -6.34 10.64 -5.69
CA LYS A 202 -7.73 11.10 -5.76
C LYS A 202 -8.66 9.92 -5.47
N GLY A 203 -9.56 10.11 -4.49
CA GLY A 203 -10.64 9.18 -4.23
C GLY A 203 -11.78 9.32 -5.24
N VAL A 204 -12.93 8.75 -4.90
CA VAL A 204 -14.17 8.86 -5.68
C VAL A 204 -14.67 10.30 -5.83
N ASP A 205 -14.31 11.15 -4.88
CA ASP A 205 -14.64 12.58 -4.81
C ASP A 205 -13.69 13.47 -5.64
N ASN A 206 -12.65 12.91 -6.26
CA ASN A 206 -11.60 13.66 -6.97
C ASN A 206 -10.86 14.71 -6.13
N ILE A 207 -11.00 14.67 -4.80
CA ILE A 207 -10.32 15.60 -3.88
C ILE A 207 -9.08 14.91 -3.32
N PRO A 208 -7.86 15.45 -3.56
CA PRO A 208 -6.66 14.90 -2.94
C PRO A 208 -6.64 15.14 -1.42
N GLY A 209 -6.22 14.14 -0.65
CA GLY A 209 -6.11 14.24 0.81
C GLY A 209 -5.24 15.40 1.31
N TYR A 210 -4.24 15.85 0.53
CA TYR A 210 -3.40 16.98 0.91
C TYR A 210 -4.18 18.32 0.92
N VAL A 211 -5.24 18.45 0.10
CA VAL A 211 -6.10 19.64 0.07
C VAL A 211 -6.90 19.69 1.36
N LEU A 212 -7.53 18.57 1.74
CA LEU A 212 -8.29 18.44 2.99
C LEU A 212 -7.42 18.77 4.21
N LYS A 213 -6.16 18.34 4.18
CA LYS A 213 -5.19 18.59 5.25
C LYS A 213 -4.73 20.05 5.33
N LYS A 214 -4.43 20.69 4.19
CA LYS A 214 -3.98 22.09 4.17
C LYS A 214 -5.11 23.08 4.45
N CYS A 215 -6.32 22.75 4.03
CA CYS A 215 -7.51 23.58 4.20
C CYS A 215 -8.34 23.17 5.43
N SER A 216 -7.76 22.45 6.40
CA SER A 216 -8.49 21.88 7.54
C SER A 216 -9.28 22.92 8.32
N ASN A 217 -8.69 24.10 8.52
CA ASN A 217 -9.28 25.18 9.34
C ASN A 217 -10.52 25.79 8.67
N SER A 218 -10.56 25.83 7.33
CA SER A 218 -11.70 26.36 6.59
C SER A 218 -12.78 25.29 6.35
N LEU A 219 -12.36 24.03 6.22
CA LEU A 219 -13.26 22.90 5.92
C LEU A 219 -13.92 22.29 7.16
N CYS A 220 -13.39 22.51 8.37
CA CYS A 220 -13.95 21.90 9.59
C CYS A 220 -15.41 22.29 9.83
N LYS A 221 -15.77 23.57 9.64
CA LYS A 221 -17.13 24.08 9.83
C LYS A 221 -18.16 23.49 8.85
N PRO A 222 -17.96 23.53 7.51
CA PRO A 222 -18.90 22.91 6.58
C PRO A 222 -18.98 21.39 6.76
N LEU A 223 -17.86 20.72 7.05
CA LEU A 223 -17.87 19.28 7.32
C LEU A 223 -18.62 18.93 8.61
N LYS A 224 -18.55 19.77 9.65
CA LYS A 224 -19.36 19.58 10.86
C LYS A 224 -20.86 19.57 10.53
N ILE A 225 -21.30 20.58 9.78
CA ILE A 225 -22.71 20.72 9.39
C ILE A 225 -23.15 19.49 8.60
N LEU A 226 -22.32 19.06 7.64
CA LEU A 226 -22.59 17.86 6.84
C LEU A 226 -22.66 16.60 7.69
N PHE A 227 -21.70 16.37 8.60
CA PHE A 227 -21.64 15.15 9.41
C PHE A 227 -22.80 15.08 10.42
N ASN A 228 -23.13 16.20 11.07
CA ASN A 228 -24.30 16.28 11.96
C ASN A 228 -25.61 16.10 11.16
N PHE A 229 -25.71 16.65 9.95
CA PHE A 229 -26.87 16.42 9.10
C PHE A 229 -27.03 14.94 8.72
N MET A 230 -25.95 14.26 8.34
CA MET A 230 -26.01 12.82 7.98
C MET A 230 -26.43 11.94 9.16
N ILE A 231 -25.96 12.21 10.38
CA ILE A 231 -26.36 11.41 11.55
C ILE A 231 -27.81 11.69 11.98
N ASP A 232 -28.28 12.93 11.82
CA ASP A 232 -29.64 13.32 12.21
C ASP A 232 -30.70 12.85 11.21
N SER A 233 -30.40 12.94 9.91
CA SER A 233 -31.30 12.50 8.83
C SER A 233 -31.19 11.01 8.52
N ASN A 234 -30.10 10.36 8.94
CA ASN A 234 -29.72 9.02 8.52
C ASN A 234 -29.56 8.87 6.99
N ASP A 235 -29.27 9.98 6.30
CA ASP A 235 -29.07 10.03 4.86
C ASP A 235 -27.58 10.24 4.52
N VAL A 236 -27.02 9.37 3.69
CA VAL A 236 -25.61 9.38 3.30
C VAL A 236 -25.52 9.55 1.79
N PRO A 237 -24.77 10.54 1.28
CA PRO A 237 -24.61 10.74 -0.16
C PRO A 237 -24.10 9.48 -0.88
N ASP A 238 -24.71 9.14 -2.01
CA ASP A 238 -24.32 7.99 -2.85
C ASP A 238 -22.82 7.98 -3.19
N LEU A 239 -22.22 9.16 -3.33
CA LEU A 239 -20.78 9.31 -3.58
C LEU A 239 -19.92 8.69 -2.46
N PHE A 240 -20.36 8.74 -1.21
CA PHE A 240 -19.66 8.15 -0.06
C PHE A 240 -19.86 6.64 0.01
N LEU A 241 -20.95 6.12 -0.57
CA LEU A 241 -21.19 4.68 -0.67
C LEU A 241 -20.41 4.04 -1.83
N LEU A 242 -19.79 4.84 -2.71
CA LEU A 242 -18.93 4.38 -3.79
C LEU A 242 -17.47 4.25 -3.34
N SER A 243 -16.77 3.21 -3.83
CA SER A 243 -15.35 3.01 -3.60
C SER A 243 -14.59 2.59 -4.86
N TYR A 244 -13.31 2.96 -4.94
CA TYR A 244 -12.39 2.49 -5.97
C TYR A 244 -11.51 1.38 -5.42
N VAL A 245 -11.68 0.16 -5.93
CA VAL A 245 -10.90 -1.01 -5.53
C VAL A 245 -9.63 -1.09 -6.37
N THR A 246 -8.48 -1.03 -5.70
CA THR A 246 -7.18 -1.26 -6.34
C THR A 246 -6.71 -2.67 -6.00
N PRO A 247 -6.48 -3.55 -7.00
CA PRO A 247 -6.02 -4.91 -6.76
C PRO A 247 -4.53 -4.92 -6.43
N ILE A 248 -4.15 -5.49 -5.29
CA ILE A 248 -2.74 -5.60 -4.86
C ILE A 248 -2.29 -7.06 -4.93
N PRO A 249 -1.17 -7.38 -5.62
CA PRO A 249 -0.63 -8.74 -5.66
C PRO A 249 -0.31 -9.30 -4.27
N LYS A 250 -0.76 -10.52 -4.00
CA LYS A 250 -0.37 -11.34 -2.82
C LYS A 250 0.98 -11.99 -3.02
N ILE A 251 1.34 -12.29 -4.28
CA ILE A 251 2.55 -13.01 -4.68
C ILE A 251 3.30 -12.23 -5.76
N ALA A 252 4.58 -12.52 -5.94
CA ALA A 252 5.45 -11.79 -6.88
C ALA A 252 5.02 -11.89 -8.35
N LYS A 253 4.43 -13.03 -8.76
CA LYS A 253 3.93 -13.27 -10.12
C LYS A 253 2.46 -13.72 -10.06
N PRO A 254 1.52 -12.79 -9.87
CA PRO A 254 0.10 -13.13 -9.89
C PRO A 254 -0.28 -13.51 -11.33
N ILE A 255 -1.20 -14.46 -11.52
CA ILE A 255 -1.71 -14.87 -12.85
C ILE A 255 -3.23 -15.00 -12.77
N ASN A 256 -3.72 -15.53 -11.64
CA ASN A 256 -5.14 -15.66 -11.35
C ASN A 256 -5.67 -14.46 -10.57
N VAL A 257 -6.96 -14.15 -10.74
CA VAL A 257 -7.69 -13.10 -9.99
C VAL A 257 -7.62 -13.30 -8.47
N GLU A 258 -7.52 -14.53 -8.00
CA GLU A 258 -7.43 -14.90 -6.57
C GLU A 258 -6.15 -14.42 -5.89
N ASN A 259 -5.10 -14.18 -6.68
CA ASN A 259 -3.80 -13.74 -6.21
C ASN A 259 -3.76 -12.24 -5.90
N PHE A 260 -4.89 -11.53 -6.00
CA PHE A 260 -4.99 -10.11 -5.68
C PHE A 260 -5.85 -9.87 -4.44
N ARG A 261 -5.45 -8.88 -3.63
CA ARG A 261 -6.26 -8.34 -2.53
C ARG A 261 -7.00 -7.10 -3.01
N PRO A 262 -8.31 -6.98 -2.76
CA PRO A 262 -9.06 -5.76 -3.05
C PRO A 262 -8.77 -4.71 -1.97
N ILE A 263 -8.08 -3.61 -2.30
CA ILE A 263 -7.97 -2.47 -1.39
C ILE A 263 -8.97 -1.40 -1.80
N SER A 264 -9.90 -1.08 -0.90
CA SER A 264 -10.97 -0.12 -1.15
C SER A 264 -10.50 1.31 -0.83
N GLY A 265 -10.43 2.14 -1.85
CA GLY A 265 -10.25 3.59 -1.72
C GLY A 265 -11.61 4.29 -1.64
N THR A 266 -12.04 4.64 -0.43
CA THR A 266 -13.19 5.52 -0.18
C THR A 266 -12.77 7.00 -0.17
N SER A 267 -13.75 7.91 -0.20
CA SER A 267 -13.53 9.36 -0.03
C SER A 267 -12.79 9.65 1.27
N ASP A 268 -11.81 10.56 1.22
CA ASP A 268 -11.05 10.97 2.41
C ASP A 268 -11.92 11.81 3.37
N ILE A 269 -13.00 12.42 2.87
CA ILE A 269 -14.02 13.08 3.71
C ILE A 269 -14.76 12.02 4.54
N LEU A 270 -15.23 10.95 3.91
CA LEU A 270 -15.88 9.83 4.61
C LEU A 270 -14.96 9.21 5.67
N LYS A 271 -13.69 8.94 5.31
CA LYS A 271 -12.71 8.40 6.27
C LYS A 271 -12.50 9.32 7.47
N THR A 272 -12.62 10.63 7.28
CA THR A 272 -12.52 11.60 8.38
C THR A 272 -13.69 11.43 9.35
N MET A 273 -14.92 11.27 8.84
CA MET A 273 -16.09 10.94 9.65
C MET A 273 -15.92 9.58 10.36
N GLU A 274 -15.51 8.54 9.63
CA GLU A 274 -15.29 7.20 10.19
C GLU A 274 -14.25 7.22 11.32
N ARG A 275 -13.19 8.04 11.21
CA ARG A 275 -12.21 8.24 12.31
C ARG A 275 -12.83 8.91 13.54
N CYS A 276 -13.66 9.95 13.34
CA CYS A 276 -14.38 10.59 14.45
C CYS A 276 -15.30 9.57 15.16
N VAL A 277 -16.09 8.82 14.38
CA VAL A 277 -16.99 7.78 14.89
C VAL A 277 -16.21 6.69 15.62
N LYS A 278 -15.13 6.19 15.02
CA LYS A 278 -14.24 5.17 15.62
C LYS A 278 -13.69 5.61 16.96
N LYS A 279 -13.25 6.88 17.09
CA LYS A 279 -12.72 7.40 18.35
C LYS A 279 -13.75 7.31 19.48
N VAL A 280 -14.99 7.71 19.21
CA VAL A 280 -16.08 7.66 20.20
C VAL A 280 -16.48 6.23 20.51
N LEU A 281 -16.62 5.38 19.48
CA LEU A 281 -16.96 3.97 19.63
C LEU A 281 -15.92 3.22 20.48
N VAL A 282 -14.63 3.37 20.18
CA VAL A 282 -13.57 2.68 20.92
C VAL A 282 -13.52 3.15 22.37
N ALA A 283 -13.67 4.46 22.63
CA ALA A 283 -13.70 4.99 23.99
C ALA A 283 -14.86 4.41 24.82
N PHE A 284 -16.05 4.29 24.21
CA PHE A 284 -17.22 3.68 24.85
C PHE A 284 -17.06 2.17 25.11
N LEU A 285 -16.49 1.44 24.15
CA LEU A 285 -16.24 0.00 24.32
C LEU A 285 -15.15 -0.27 25.37
N ASP A 286 -14.13 0.58 25.43
CA ASP A 286 -13.09 0.52 26.45
C ASP A 286 -13.65 0.84 27.85
N SER A 287 -14.54 1.83 27.99
CA SER A 287 -15.17 2.13 29.30
C SER A 287 -16.03 0.98 29.83
N LYS A 288 -16.61 0.17 28.94
CA LYS A 288 -17.36 -1.04 29.28
C LYS A 288 -16.50 -2.29 29.47
N ASN A 289 -15.18 -2.20 29.33
CA ASN A 289 -14.28 -3.37 29.29
C ASN A 289 -14.76 -4.46 28.30
N PHE A 290 -15.34 -4.04 27.16
CA PHE A 290 -15.94 -4.96 26.20
C PHE A 290 -14.93 -5.91 25.56
N PHE A 291 -13.71 -5.43 25.32
CA PHE A 291 -12.68 -6.20 24.64
C PHE A 291 -11.94 -7.15 25.60
N PRO A 292 -11.68 -8.41 25.19
CA PRO A 292 -10.83 -9.32 25.94
C PRO A 292 -9.42 -8.76 26.17
N LYS A 293 -8.82 -9.06 27.32
CA LYS A 293 -7.45 -8.62 27.67
C LYS A 293 -6.39 -9.17 26.71
N GLN A 294 -6.67 -10.30 26.07
CA GLN A 294 -5.81 -10.99 25.12
C GLN A 294 -5.99 -10.51 23.68
N GLN A 295 -6.85 -9.51 23.43
CA GLN A 295 -7.01 -8.93 22.09
C GLN A 295 -5.96 -7.82 21.88
N TYR A 296 -4.88 -8.14 21.17
CA TYR A 296 -3.81 -7.19 20.83
C TYR A 296 -4.02 -6.53 19.46
N GLY A 297 -4.66 -7.23 18.52
CA GLY A 297 -4.92 -6.72 17.18
C GLY A 297 -5.88 -5.52 17.19
N PHE A 298 -5.55 -4.49 16.41
CA PHE A 298 -6.36 -3.27 16.21
C PHE A 298 -6.68 -2.47 17.48
N ARG A 299 -5.94 -2.67 18.60
CA ARG A 299 -6.06 -1.91 19.83
C ARG A 299 -4.97 -0.84 19.94
N ALA A 300 -5.33 0.31 20.52
CA ALA A 300 -4.36 1.37 20.78
C ALA A 300 -3.31 0.89 21.79
N LYS A 301 -2.04 1.24 21.57
CA LYS A 301 -0.91 0.89 22.45
C LYS A 301 -0.64 -0.61 22.62
N MET A 302 -1.19 -1.44 21.72
CA MET A 302 -0.92 -2.87 21.64
C MET A 302 -0.14 -3.21 20.36
N SER A 303 0.73 -4.21 20.44
CA SER A 303 1.60 -4.66 19.34
C SER A 303 1.69 -6.18 19.31
N THR A 304 2.15 -6.72 18.18
CA THR A 304 2.42 -8.16 18.03
C THR A 304 3.50 -8.65 18.99
N ILE A 305 4.47 -7.80 19.33
CA ILE A 305 5.53 -8.12 20.29
C ILE A 305 4.94 -8.28 21.70
N GLN A 306 4.05 -7.38 22.13
CA GLN A 306 3.38 -7.51 23.43
C GLN A 306 2.48 -8.75 23.54
N GLN A 307 1.95 -9.25 22.42
CA GLN A 307 1.23 -10.52 22.38
C GLN A 307 2.18 -11.72 22.54
N LEU A 308 3.38 -11.63 21.97
CA LEU A 308 4.36 -12.72 21.97
C LEU A 308 5.01 -12.94 23.34
N ILE A 309 5.25 -11.89 24.11
CA ILE A 309 5.87 -11.95 25.44
C ILE A 309 5.16 -12.94 26.40
N PRO A 310 3.86 -12.81 26.70
CA PRO A 310 3.18 -13.71 27.63
C PRO A 310 3.11 -15.15 27.09
N PHE A 311 3.07 -15.32 25.76
CA PHE A 311 3.10 -16.64 25.15
C PHE A 311 4.48 -17.30 25.30
N GLN A 312 5.58 -16.56 25.13
CA GLN A 312 6.92 -17.05 25.38
C GLN A 312 7.14 -17.40 26.86
N GLU A 313 6.64 -16.56 27.77
CA GLU A 313 6.68 -16.83 29.21
C GLU A 313 5.95 -18.14 29.55
N PHE A 314 4.77 -18.36 28.97
CA PHE A 314 4.02 -19.62 29.12
C PHE A 314 4.82 -20.83 28.62
N ILE A 315 5.45 -20.73 27.45
CA ILE A 315 6.30 -21.81 26.92
C ILE A 315 7.47 -22.11 27.86
N ILE A 316 8.20 -21.07 28.30
CA ILE A 316 9.37 -21.23 29.20
C ILE A 316 8.94 -21.89 30.51
N TYR A 317 7.82 -21.43 31.08
CA TYR A 317 7.25 -22.00 32.30
C TYR A 317 6.92 -23.49 32.12
N SER A 318 6.19 -23.85 31.07
CA SER A 318 5.80 -25.24 30.81
C SER A 318 7.01 -26.15 30.59
N VAL A 319 8.02 -25.68 29.85
CA VAL A 319 9.28 -26.42 29.65
C VAL A 319 10.01 -26.63 30.98
N SER A 320 10.06 -25.62 31.86
CA SER A 320 10.66 -25.75 33.20
C SER A 320 9.98 -26.81 34.07
N LYS A 321 8.68 -27.03 33.85
CA LYS A 321 7.86 -28.06 34.51
C LYS A 321 7.86 -29.40 33.79
N LYS A 322 8.68 -29.58 32.74
CA LYS A 322 8.73 -30.77 31.89
C LYS A 322 7.36 -31.12 31.27
N MET A 323 6.53 -30.12 31.02
CA MET A 323 5.25 -30.27 30.34
C MET A 323 5.41 -30.05 28.83
N THR A 324 4.55 -30.68 28.05
CA THR A 324 4.41 -30.42 26.61
C THR A 324 3.46 -29.25 26.37
N VAL A 325 3.71 -28.48 25.30
CA VAL A 325 2.86 -27.36 24.88
C VAL A 325 2.43 -27.59 23.44
N ASP A 326 1.12 -27.72 23.23
CA ASP A 326 0.52 -27.78 21.90
C ASP A 326 -0.13 -26.43 21.57
N VAL A 327 -0.01 -26.00 20.31
CA VAL A 327 -0.49 -24.69 19.85
C VAL A 327 -1.35 -24.86 18.63
N ILE A 328 -2.56 -24.32 18.67
CA ILE A 328 -3.52 -24.37 17.57
C ILE A 328 -3.70 -22.96 17.02
N TYR A 329 -3.36 -22.76 15.75
CA TYR A 329 -3.54 -21.51 15.05
C TYR A 329 -4.78 -21.57 14.16
N PHE A 330 -5.61 -20.54 14.21
CA PHE A 330 -6.76 -20.35 13.32
C PHE A 330 -6.50 -19.15 12.41
N ASP A 331 -6.79 -19.32 11.11
CA ASP A 331 -6.80 -18.23 10.14
C ASP A 331 -8.13 -18.21 9.39
N TRP A 332 -8.77 -17.05 9.35
CA TRP A 332 -10.08 -16.87 8.73
C TRP A 332 -9.91 -16.47 7.27
N GLU A 333 -10.39 -17.31 6.36
CA GLU A 333 -10.33 -17.02 4.94
C GLU A 333 -11.20 -15.80 4.58
N LYS A 334 -10.56 -14.73 4.05
CA LYS A 334 -11.24 -13.48 3.63
C LYS A 334 -12.14 -12.91 4.72
N ALA A 335 -11.63 -12.83 5.95
CA ALA A 335 -12.39 -12.43 7.13
C ALA A 335 -13.18 -11.12 6.94
N PHE A 336 -12.60 -10.09 6.31
CA PHE A 336 -13.29 -8.81 6.11
C PHE A 336 -14.40 -8.88 5.06
N ASP A 337 -14.23 -9.68 4.00
CA ASP A 337 -15.19 -9.76 2.88
C ASP A 337 -16.42 -10.62 3.25
N LYS A 338 -16.23 -11.61 4.13
CA LYS A 338 -17.26 -12.61 4.48
C LYS A 338 -18.10 -12.25 5.71
N ILE A 339 -17.86 -11.13 6.41
CA ILE A 339 -18.65 -10.77 7.60
C ILE A 339 -20.13 -10.56 7.23
N PRO A 340 -21.06 -11.33 7.85
CA PRO A 340 -22.48 -11.07 7.68
C PRO A 340 -22.88 -9.80 8.42
N ILE A 341 -23.44 -8.83 7.70
CA ILE A 341 -23.83 -7.52 8.25
C ILE A 341 -24.85 -7.68 9.39
N SER A 342 -25.81 -8.61 9.27
CA SER A 342 -26.80 -8.90 10.31
C SER A 342 -26.16 -9.33 11.65
N ARG A 343 -25.13 -10.19 11.61
CA ARG A 343 -24.40 -10.62 12.82
C ARG A 343 -23.60 -9.49 13.43
N LEU A 344 -23.00 -8.62 12.61
CA LEU A 344 -22.29 -7.43 13.09
C LEU A 344 -23.24 -6.46 13.79
N ILE A 345 -24.41 -6.17 13.19
CA ILE A 345 -25.45 -5.32 13.80
C ILE A 345 -25.87 -5.87 15.16
N ARG A 346 -26.11 -7.18 15.27
CA ARG A 346 -26.46 -7.82 16.54
C ARG A 346 -25.36 -7.66 17.59
N ALA A 347 -24.09 -7.82 17.20
CA ALA A 347 -22.97 -7.60 18.12
C ALA A 347 -22.88 -6.14 18.60
N LEU A 348 -23.12 -5.18 17.71
CA LEU A 348 -23.15 -3.75 18.07
C LEU A 348 -24.29 -3.42 19.04
N ARG A 349 -25.49 -3.98 18.81
CA ARG A 349 -26.63 -3.84 19.74
C ARG A 349 -26.32 -4.42 21.12
N LYS A 350 -25.71 -5.61 21.19
CA LYS A 350 -25.27 -6.22 22.46
C LYS A 350 -24.20 -5.41 23.19
N ALA A 351 -23.38 -4.66 22.47
CA ALA A 351 -22.41 -3.73 23.07
C ALA A 351 -23.07 -2.45 23.63
N GLY A 352 -24.36 -2.23 23.37
CA GLY A 352 -25.11 -1.03 23.77
C GLY A 352 -25.01 0.12 22.78
N ILE A 353 -24.65 -0.14 21.51
CA ILE A 353 -24.68 0.84 20.42
C ILE A 353 -26.07 0.80 19.79
N THR A 354 -26.81 1.90 19.86
CA THR A 354 -28.22 1.97 19.45
C THR A 354 -28.52 3.29 18.75
N GLY A 355 -29.78 3.52 18.36
CA GLY A 355 -30.25 4.82 17.88
C GLY A 355 -29.64 5.29 16.56
N LYS A 356 -29.44 6.61 16.45
CA LYS A 356 -28.99 7.28 15.21
C LYS A 356 -27.63 6.77 14.75
N LEU A 357 -26.70 6.54 15.68
CA LEU A 357 -25.35 6.05 15.37
C LEU A 357 -25.39 4.64 14.76
N LEU A 358 -26.20 3.75 15.31
CA LEU A 358 -26.34 2.40 14.76
C LEU A 358 -26.92 2.44 13.35
N ASN A 359 -27.94 3.27 13.12
CA ASN A 359 -28.55 3.43 11.80
C ASN A 359 -27.55 3.97 10.78
N LEU A 360 -26.73 4.96 11.15
CA LEU A 360 -25.66 5.47 10.29
C LEU A 360 -24.67 4.37 9.89
N ILE A 361 -24.24 3.53 10.84
CA ILE A 361 -23.34 2.39 10.56
C ILE A 361 -24.01 1.39 9.61
N ILE A 362 -25.31 1.11 9.79
CA ILE A 362 -26.07 0.21 8.92
C ILE A 362 -26.13 0.76 7.49
N THR A 363 -26.45 2.04 7.32
CA THR A 363 -26.50 2.71 6.01
C THR A 363 -25.13 2.67 5.34
N LEU A 364 -24.07 2.96 6.10
CA LEU A 364 -22.68 2.89 5.61
C LEU A 364 -22.23 1.49 5.21
N LEU A 365 -22.89 0.41 5.65
CA LEU A 365 -22.50 -0.96 5.32
C LEU A 365 -23.40 -1.61 4.25
N SER A 366 -24.67 -1.22 4.14
CA SER A 366 -25.67 -1.99 3.38
C SER A 366 -25.79 -1.65 1.90
N PHE A 367 -25.35 -0.46 1.47
CA PHE A 367 -25.56 0.03 0.10
C PHE A 367 -24.26 0.38 -0.64
N ARG A 368 -23.17 -0.34 -0.32
CA ARG A 368 -21.86 -0.04 -0.91
C ARG A 368 -21.76 -0.51 -2.35
N LYS A 369 -21.25 0.38 -3.19
CA LYS A 369 -20.90 0.12 -4.59
C LYS A 369 -19.40 0.26 -4.78
N PHE A 370 -18.83 -0.49 -5.71
CA PHE A 370 -17.40 -0.38 -6.01
C PHE A 370 -17.12 -0.48 -7.51
N LYS A 371 -16.01 0.14 -7.92
CA LYS A 371 -15.39 -0.03 -9.24
C LYS A 371 -13.95 -0.47 -9.05
N VAL A 372 -13.51 -1.47 -9.80
CA VAL A 372 -12.10 -1.90 -9.81
C VAL A 372 -11.32 -0.99 -10.75
N LYS A 373 -10.16 -0.51 -10.30
CA LYS A 373 -9.24 0.29 -11.10
C LYS A 373 -8.04 -0.55 -11.52
N VAL A 374 -7.84 -0.65 -12.83
CA VAL A 374 -6.68 -1.28 -13.46
C VAL A 374 -6.03 -0.25 -14.39
N GLY A 375 -4.79 0.14 -14.08
CA GLY A 375 -4.11 1.22 -14.78
C GLY A 375 -4.91 2.53 -14.72
N ASN A 376 -5.34 3.02 -15.88
CA ASN A 376 -6.19 4.21 -16.04
C ASN A 376 -7.66 3.89 -16.34
N THR A 377 -8.03 2.62 -16.39
CA THR A 377 -9.40 2.18 -16.67
C THR A 377 -10.14 1.73 -15.41
N TYR A 378 -11.46 1.81 -15.47
CA TYR A 378 -12.38 1.41 -14.41
C TYR A 378 -13.32 0.32 -14.93
N SER A 379 -13.67 -0.61 -14.05
CA SER A 379 -14.70 -1.60 -14.32
C SER A 379 -16.11 -1.01 -14.35
N GLU A 380 -17.08 -1.84 -14.69
CA GLU A 380 -18.47 -1.61 -14.35
C GLU A 380 -18.69 -1.47 -12.83
N ILE A 381 -19.86 -0.97 -12.44
CA ILE A 381 -20.24 -0.81 -11.03
C ILE A 381 -20.72 -2.17 -10.51
N PHE A 382 -20.12 -2.61 -9.41
CA PHE A 382 -20.54 -3.80 -8.69
C PHE A 382 -21.10 -3.44 -7.32
N GLU A 383 -22.06 -4.22 -6.83
CA GLU A 383 -22.62 -4.08 -5.49
C GLU A 383 -21.92 -5.00 -4.50
N SER A 384 -21.77 -4.52 -3.27
CA SER A 384 -21.17 -5.24 -2.15
C SER A 384 -22.28 -5.63 -1.17
N THR A 385 -22.68 -6.90 -1.18
CA THR A 385 -23.79 -7.40 -0.34
C THR A 385 -23.36 -7.88 1.04
N SER A 386 -22.05 -8.05 1.27
CA SER A 386 -21.49 -8.42 2.57
C SER A 386 -20.12 -7.79 2.81
N GLY A 387 -19.56 -8.02 3.99
CA GLY A 387 -18.20 -7.61 4.32
C GLY A 387 -18.05 -6.14 4.70
N VAL A 388 -16.84 -5.79 5.10
CA VAL A 388 -16.45 -4.43 5.45
C VAL A 388 -15.29 -3.99 4.55
N PRO A 389 -15.25 -2.72 4.11
CA PRO A 389 -14.19 -2.20 3.24
C PRO A 389 -12.79 -2.41 3.83
N GLN A 390 -11.92 -3.07 3.08
CA GLN A 390 -10.51 -3.17 3.45
C GLN A 390 -9.78 -1.87 3.11
N GLY A 391 -9.56 -1.00 4.11
CA GLY A 391 -8.75 0.22 3.98
C GLY A 391 -9.33 1.51 4.57
N SER A 392 -10.49 1.46 5.22
CA SER A 392 -11.13 2.61 5.91
C SER A 392 -10.97 2.57 7.42
#